data_AF-A0A918CY27-F1
#
_entry.id   AF-A0A918CY27-F1
#
_cell.length_a   1.000
_cell.length_b   1.000
_cell.length_c   1.000
_cell.angle_alpha   90.00
_cell.angle_beta   90.00
_cell.angle_gamma   90.00
#
_symmetry.space_group_name_H-M   'P 1'
#
loop_
_entity.id
_entity.type
_entity.pdbx_description
1 polymer ?
#
loop_
_entity_poly.entity_id
_entity_poly.type
_entity_poly.pdbx_seq_one_letter_code
_entity_poly.pdbx_strand_id
1 'polypeptide(L)'
;MTEEQPTTRQDEGLGAIVVNLLAAFEGLGAEHQALTGEERETTATERRGTVRRMIQSITETSSILVRAVNELAKVYGLREFGIDGQMSKDADGRAYSPLHTAGSPRQVLYEAAMDVEAAAQLLEEAYRPTKKYPGLATARRPREMKAVLSNLRGALGGLGAEFVACGLTEASGEFDPCIASLGELETRTCTVVPAQAPGPTADAVTAAILADPEIARAAAAALQRRTA
;
A
#
# COMPACT_ATOMS: atom_id res chain seq x y z
N MET A 1 -27.83 27.08 -29.38
CA MET A 1 -26.37 26.96 -29.34
C MET A 1 -26.06 26.07 -28.16
N THR A 2 -25.67 24.84 -28.46
CA THR A 2 -25.29 23.82 -27.49
C THR A 2 -23.83 24.09 -27.16
N GLU A 3 -23.54 24.61 -25.96
CA GLU A 3 -22.18 24.66 -25.44
C GLU A 3 -21.81 23.26 -24.97
N GLU A 4 -20.88 22.63 -25.68
CA GLU A 4 -20.23 21.39 -25.28
C GLU A 4 -19.33 21.66 -24.05
N GLN A 5 -19.38 20.71 -23.12
CA GLN A 5 -18.82 20.73 -21.76
C GLN A 5 -17.28 20.80 -21.72
N PRO A 6 -16.71 21.28 -20.59
CA PRO A 6 -15.37 20.92 -20.15
C PRO A 6 -15.45 19.81 -19.07
N THR A 7 -16.07 18.67 -19.34
CA THR A 7 -16.16 17.54 -18.38
C THR A 7 -14.97 16.57 -18.46
N THR A 8 -14.27 16.51 -19.58
CA THR A 8 -13.29 15.44 -19.85
C THR A 8 -12.04 15.44 -18.97
N ARG A 9 -11.56 16.59 -18.51
CA ARG A 9 -10.23 16.67 -17.87
C ARG A 9 -10.23 16.41 -16.35
N GLN A 10 -11.33 16.68 -15.66
CA GLN A 10 -11.45 16.42 -14.21
C GLN A 10 -11.77 14.94 -13.93
N ASP A 11 -12.42 14.25 -14.86
CA ASP A 11 -12.79 12.85 -14.69
C ASP A 11 -11.61 11.89 -14.92
N GLU A 12 -10.66 12.29 -15.77
CA GLU A 12 -9.39 11.56 -15.97
C GLU A 12 -8.56 11.48 -14.67
N GLY A 13 -8.60 12.52 -13.83
CA GLY A 13 -7.88 12.58 -12.56
C GLY A 13 -8.42 11.57 -11.53
N LEU A 14 -9.72 11.60 -11.27
CA LEU A 14 -10.39 10.62 -10.39
C LEU A 14 -10.21 9.18 -10.87
N GLY A 15 -10.32 8.95 -12.19
CA GLY A 15 -10.10 7.63 -12.78
C GLY A 15 -8.70 7.09 -12.49
N ALA A 16 -7.65 7.90 -12.62
CA ALA A 16 -6.28 7.50 -12.33
C ALA A 16 -6.07 7.17 -10.83
N ILE A 17 -6.69 7.92 -9.92
CA ILE A 17 -6.64 7.64 -8.48
C ILE A 17 -7.27 6.28 -8.19
N VAL A 18 -8.47 6.02 -8.72
CA VAL A 18 -9.18 4.75 -8.52
C VAL A 18 -8.37 3.57 -9.08
N VAL A 19 -7.76 3.71 -10.25
CA VAL A 19 -6.88 2.67 -10.83
C VAL A 19 -5.72 2.34 -9.89
N ASN A 20 -5.07 3.35 -9.31
CA ASN A 20 -4.00 3.14 -8.34
C ASN A 20 -4.51 2.40 -7.09
N LEU A 21 -5.66 2.79 -6.52
CA LEU A 21 -6.22 2.15 -5.34
C LEU A 21 -6.61 0.69 -5.60
N LEU A 22 -7.20 0.39 -6.76
CA LEU A 22 -7.53 -0.99 -7.16
C LEU A 22 -6.27 -1.82 -7.34
N ALA A 23 -5.25 -1.29 -8.00
CA ALA A 23 -3.98 -1.99 -8.16
C ALA A 23 -3.27 -2.23 -6.82
N ALA A 24 -3.37 -1.31 -5.86
CA ALA A 24 -2.90 -1.51 -4.49
C ALA A 24 -3.68 -2.62 -3.78
N PHE A 25 -5.02 -2.61 -3.88
CA PHE A 25 -5.88 -3.66 -3.31
C PHE A 25 -5.55 -5.05 -3.88
N GLU A 26 -5.41 -5.18 -5.19
CA GLU A 26 -5.05 -6.45 -5.84
C GLU A 26 -3.67 -6.96 -5.37
N GLY A 27 -2.70 -6.05 -5.24
CA GLY A 27 -1.35 -6.37 -4.76
C GLY A 27 -1.30 -6.91 -3.33
N LEU A 28 -2.21 -6.47 -2.45
CA LEU A 28 -2.28 -6.94 -1.05
C LEU A 28 -2.64 -8.43 -0.95
N GLY A 29 -3.35 -8.97 -1.93
CA GLY A 29 -3.77 -10.38 -1.94
C GLY A 29 -2.61 -11.37 -1.90
N ALA A 30 -1.54 -11.09 -2.64
CA ALA A 30 -0.36 -11.96 -2.69
C ALA A 30 0.40 -11.99 -1.36
N GLU A 31 0.52 -10.85 -0.69
CA GLU A 31 1.16 -10.74 0.62
C GLU A 31 0.31 -11.41 1.70
N HIS A 32 -1.01 -11.19 1.69
CA HIS A 32 -1.94 -11.83 2.62
C HIS A 32 -1.82 -13.37 2.55
N GLN A 33 -1.79 -13.93 1.34
CA GLN A 33 -1.62 -15.38 1.14
C GLN A 33 -0.28 -15.87 1.68
N ALA A 34 0.80 -15.13 1.45
CA ALA A 34 2.12 -15.50 1.94
C ALA A 34 2.20 -15.47 3.48
N LEU A 35 1.65 -14.44 4.11
CA LEU A 35 1.55 -14.34 5.57
C LEU A 35 0.68 -15.45 6.17
N THR A 36 -0.43 -15.79 5.51
CA THR A 36 -1.31 -16.90 5.94
C THR A 36 -0.59 -18.24 5.88
N GLY A 37 0.23 -18.48 4.84
CA GLY A 37 1.09 -19.66 4.77
C GLY A 37 2.08 -19.70 5.92
N GLU A 38 2.77 -18.59 6.16
CA GLU A 38 3.75 -18.45 7.24
C GLU A 38 3.12 -18.63 8.64
N GLU A 39 1.90 -18.15 8.87
CA GLU A 39 1.19 -18.36 10.13
C GLU A 39 0.98 -19.86 10.42
N ARG A 40 0.58 -20.62 9.39
CA ARG A 40 0.33 -22.07 9.50
C ARG A 40 1.60 -22.85 9.79
N GLU A 41 2.72 -22.43 9.21
CA GLU A 41 4.02 -23.07 9.38
C GLU A 41 4.73 -22.64 10.68
N THR A 42 4.34 -21.51 11.27
CA THR A 42 4.98 -20.98 12.48
C THR A 42 4.53 -21.74 13.74
N THR A 43 5.46 -22.48 14.34
CA THR A 43 5.22 -23.21 15.61
C THR A 43 5.34 -22.33 16.85
N ALA A 44 6.20 -21.30 16.82
CA ALA A 44 6.41 -20.40 17.95
C ALA A 44 5.20 -19.48 18.17
N THR A 45 4.49 -19.67 19.30
CA THR A 45 3.23 -18.96 19.62
C THR A 45 3.33 -17.44 19.52
N GLU A 46 4.39 -16.84 20.06
CA GLU A 46 4.58 -15.37 20.02
C GLU A 46 4.77 -14.85 18.60
N ARG A 47 5.63 -15.51 17.81
CA ARG A 47 5.87 -15.17 16.41
C ARG A 47 4.58 -15.30 15.59
N ARG A 48 3.85 -16.40 15.78
CA ARG A 48 2.56 -16.64 15.12
C ARG A 48 1.53 -15.55 15.46
N GLY A 49 1.48 -15.11 16.71
CA GLY A 49 0.62 -14.00 17.14
C GLY A 49 0.96 -12.68 16.43
N THR A 50 2.24 -12.40 16.20
CA THR A 50 2.65 -11.23 15.42
C THR A 50 2.26 -11.38 13.95
N VAL A 51 2.51 -12.52 13.30
CA VAL A 51 2.09 -12.77 11.91
C VAL A 51 0.57 -12.61 11.76
N ARG A 52 -0.22 -13.13 12.70
CA ARG A 52 -1.68 -12.96 12.69
C ARG A 52 -2.11 -11.50 12.75
N ARG A 53 -1.45 -10.67 13.56
CA ARG A 53 -1.73 -9.22 13.58
C ARG A 53 -1.39 -8.56 12.25
N MET A 54 -0.29 -8.95 11.60
CA MET A 54 0.03 -8.47 10.25
C MET A 54 -1.07 -8.83 9.24
N ILE A 55 -1.56 -10.08 9.26
CA ILE A 55 -2.68 -10.52 8.40
C ILE A 55 -3.91 -9.64 8.62
N GLN A 56 -4.25 -9.37 9.89
CA GLN A 56 -5.37 -8.50 10.24
C GLN A 56 -5.18 -7.09 9.68
N SER A 57 -4.01 -6.47 9.87
CA SER A 57 -3.70 -5.15 9.33
C SER A 57 -3.81 -5.10 7.80
N ILE A 58 -3.35 -6.13 7.08
CA ILE A 58 -3.49 -6.23 5.62
C ILE A 58 -4.97 -6.33 5.20
N THR A 59 -5.77 -7.09 5.96
CA THR A 59 -7.20 -7.24 5.70
C THR A 59 -7.96 -5.93 5.93
N GLU A 60 -7.64 -5.25 7.01
CA GLU A 60 -8.23 -3.96 7.36
C GLU A 60 -7.82 -2.88 6.36
N THR A 61 -6.55 -2.84 5.96
CA THR A 61 -6.05 -1.99 4.86
C THR A 61 -6.88 -2.22 3.61
N SER A 62 -7.08 -3.48 3.19
CA SER A 62 -7.87 -3.82 2.00
C SER A 62 -9.31 -3.29 2.10
N SER A 63 -9.92 -3.39 3.28
CA SER A 63 -11.29 -2.92 3.52
C SER A 63 -11.39 -1.39 3.43
N ILE A 64 -10.39 -0.68 3.96
CA ILE A 64 -10.31 0.79 3.88
C ILE A 64 -10.10 1.24 2.43
N LEU A 65 -9.25 0.56 1.65
CA LEU A 65 -9.07 0.91 0.23
C LEU A 65 -10.38 0.74 -0.57
N VAL A 66 -11.16 -0.29 -0.29
CA VAL A 66 -12.49 -0.45 -0.90
C VAL A 66 -13.43 0.69 -0.50
N ARG A 67 -13.39 1.13 0.78
CA ARG A 67 -14.15 2.30 1.22
C ARG A 67 -13.73 3.56 0.47
N ALA A 68 -12.42 3.84 0.36
CA ALA A 68 -11.91 4.98 -0.39
C ALA A 68 -12.35 4.98 -1.86
N VAL A 69 -12.30 3.81 -2.53
CA VAL A 69 -12.80 3.67 -3.91
C VAL A 69 -14.29 3.98 -4.00
N ASN A 70 -15.10 3.51 -3.04
CA ASN A 70 -16.53 3.82 -2.99
C ASN A 70 -16.78 5.32 -2.77
N GLU A 71 -16.01 5.99 -1.92
CA GLU A 71 -16.11 7.43 -1.72
C GLU A 71 -15.76 8.19 -3.00
N LEU A 72 -14.70 7.80 -3.72
CA LEU A 72 -14.35 8.41 -5.01
C LEU A 72 -15.42 8.19 -6.09
N ALA A 73 -16.05 7.01 -6.11
CA ALA A 73 -17.19 6.75 -7.00
C ALA A 73 -18.38 7.67 -6.66
N LYS A 74 -18.62 7.96 -5.37
CA LYS A 74 -19.62 8.98 -4.97
C LYS A 74 -19.21 10.37 -5.43
N VAL A 75 -17.94 10.79 -5.25
CA VAL A 75 -17.46 12.09 -5.76
C VAL A 75 -17.74 12.23 -7.25
N TYR A 76 -17.40 11.19 -8.03
CA TYR A 76 -17.67 11.15 -9.46
C TYR A 76 -19.17 11.33 -9.77
N GLY A 77 -20.04 10.52 -9.14
CA GLY A 77 -21.49 10.62 -9.34
C GLY A 77 -22.07 11.98 -8.94
N LEU A 78 -21.62 12.56 -7.82
CA LEU A 78 -22.06 13.89 -7.39
C LEU A 78 -21.66 14.97 -8.42
N ARG A 79 -20.42 14.92 -8.92
CA ARG A 79 -19.94 15.84 -9.96
C ARG A 79 -20.75 15.71 -11.26
N GLU A 80 -20.99 14.48 -11.70
CA GLU A 80 -21.76 14.19 -12.92
C GLU A 80 -23.19 14.73 -12.85
N PHE A 81 -23.84 14.64 -11.69
CA PHE A 81 -25.17 15.23 -11.47
C PHE A 81 -25.14 16.73 -11.17
N GLY A 82 -23.97 17.38 -11.23
CA GLY A 82 -23.80 18.79 -10.91
C GLY A 82 -24.08 19.13 -9.44
N ILE A 83 -23.98 18.16 -8.54
CA ILE A 83 -24.19 18.31 -7.10
C ILE A 83 -22.88 18.75 -6.44
N ASP A 84 -22.84 20.01 -6.00
CA ASP A 84 -21.68 20.57 -5.29
C ASP A 84 -22.14 21.44 -4.11
N GLY A 85 -22.54 20.78 -3.01
CA GLY A 85 -22.86 21.46 -1.75
C GLY A 85 -23.97 22.50 -1.84
N GLN A 86 -24.99 22.26 -2.70
CA GLN A 86 -26.03 23.26 -2.92
C GLN A 86 -26.82 23.58 -1.66
N MET A 87 -27.25 24.84 -1.59
CA MET A 87 -28.15 25.34 -0.56
C MET A 87 -29.58 25.42 -1.12
N SER A 88 -30.57 25.03 -0.33
CA SER A 88 -31.96 25.42 -0.59
C SER A 88 -32.07 26.94 -0.57
N LYS A 89 -33.00 27.49 -1.34
CA LYS A 89 -33.26 28.94 -1.36
C LYS A 89 -34.47 29.29 -0.48
N ASP A 90 -34.42 30.43 0.19
CA ASP A 90 -35.59 31.01 0.87
C ASP A 90 -36.56 31.65 -0.13
N ALA A 91 -37.65 32.24 0.38
CA ALA A 91 -38.66 32.92 -0.42
C ALA A 91 -38.10 34.12 -1.23
N ASP A 92 -36.99 34.70 -0.80
CA ASP A 92 -36.30 35.81 -1.46
C ASP A 92 -35.19 35.31 -2.43
N GLY A 93 -35.04 34.00 -2.58
CA GLY A 93 -34.05 33.37 -3.46
C GLY A 93 -32.63 33.29 -2.87
N ARG A 94 -32.45 33.64 -1.59
CA ARG A 94 -31.15 33.60 -0.89
C ARG A 94 -30.88 32.20 -0.34
N ALA A 95 -29.60 31.85 -0.20
CA ALA A 95 -29.20 30.58 0.41
C ALA A 95 -29.74 30.49 1.85
N TYR A 96 -30.47 29.41 2.14
CA TYR A 96 -31.18 29.23 3.41
C TYR A 96 -30.60 28.09 4.25
N SER A 97 -30.44 26.90 3.67
CA SER A 97 -30.01 25.70 4.39
C SER A 97 -29.26 24.76 3.45
N PRO A 98 -28.24 24.03 3.92
CA PRO A 98 -27.58 23.02 3.10
C PRO A 98 -28.58 21.94 2.72
N LEU A 99 -28.53 21.49 1.46
CA LEU A 99 -29.23 20.28 1.06
C LEU A 99 -28.47 19.07 1.61
N HIS A 100 -28.53 18.85 2.93
CA HIS A 100 -27.67 17.94 3.69
C HIS A 100 -27.67 16.49 3.17
N THR A 101 -28.71 16.05 2.47
CA THR A 101 -28.82 14.70 1.93
C THR A 101 -27.99 14.44 0.68
N ALA A 102 -27.59 15.47 -0.07
CA ALA A 102 -26.85 15.28 -1.32
C ALA A 102 -25.32 15.27 -1.15
N GLY A 103 -24.80 15.62 0.04
CA GLY A 103 -23.36 15.60 0.33
C GLY A 103 -22.56 16.71 -0.39
N SER A 104 -21.24 16.72 -0.16
CA SER A 104 -20.29 17.64 -0.80
C SER A 104 -19.17 16.83 -1.44
N PRO A 105 -18.93 16.95 -2.77
CA PRO A 105 -17.81 16.27 -3.44
C PRO A 105 -16.46 16.56 -2.77
N ARG A 106 -16.28 17.78 -2.25
CA ARG A 106 -15.06 18.19 -1.55
C ARG A 106 -14.85 17.45 -0.24
N GLN A 107 -15.91 17.33 0.55
CA GLN A 107 -15.86 16.60 1.82
C GLN A 107 -15.58 15.12 1.58
N VAL A 108 -16.30 14.51 0.63
CA VAL A 108 -16.14 13.09 0.30
C VAL A 108 -14.74 12.80 -0.26
N LEU A 109 -14.18 13.72 -1.06
CA LEU A 109 -12.80 13.61 -1.54
C LEU A 109 -11.78 13.62 -0.39
N TYR A 110 -12.00 14.48 0.60
CA TYR A 110 -11.16 14.55 1.80
C TYR A 110 -11.29 13.27 2.66
N GLU A 111 -12.50 12.76 2.84
CA GLU A 111 -12.74 11.47 3.51
C GLU A 111 -12.02 10.32 2.80
N ALA A 112 -12.02 10.29 1.46
CA ALA A 112 -11.27 9.30 0.69
C ALA A 112 -9.74 9.42 0.93
N ALA A 113 -9.20 10.63 1.06
CA ALA A 113 -7.77 10.81 1.35
C ALA A 113 -7.41 10.36 2.78
N MET A 114 -8.25 10.66 3.76
CA MET A 114 -8.10 10.16 5.14
C MET A 114 -8.13 8.63 5.20
N ASP A 115 -8.96 7.98 4.38
CA ASP A 115 -8.97 6.53 4.25
C ASP A 115 -7.64 5.99 3.70
N VAL A 116 -7.11 6.59 2.65
CA VAL A 116 -5.82 6.16 2.07
C VAL A 116 -4.67 6.37 3.07
N GLU A 117 -4.69 7.46 3.84
CA GLU A 117 -3.74 7.69 4.93
C GLU A 117 -3.87 6.61 6.03
N ALA A 118 -5.09 6.31 6.48
CA ALA A 118 -5.33 5.29 7.49
C ALA A 118 -4.85 3.90 7.02
N ALA A 119 -5.05 3.58 5.74
CA ALA A 119 -4.51 2.37 5.12
C ALA A 119 -2.97 2.35 5.16
N ALA A 120 -2.30 3.47 4.86
CA ALA A 120 -0.85 3.58 4.95
C ALA A 120 -0.34 3.38 6.39
N GLN A 121 -1.02 3.96 7.39
CA GLN A 121 -0.66 3.81 8.81
C GLN A 121 -0.78 2.35 9.28
N LEU A 122 -1.81 1.62 8.82
CA LEU A 122 -1.96 0.19 9.12
C LEU A 122 -0.83 -0.65 8.53
N LEU A 123 -0.39 -0.34 7.30
CA LEU A 123 0.77 -1.00 6.71
C LEU A 123 2.05 -0.67 7.47
N GLU A 124 2.22 0.58 7.93
CA GLU A 124 3.38 0.96 8.72
C GLU A 124 3.43 0.19 10.05
N GLU A 125 2.30 0.04 10.74
CA GLU A 125 2.19 -0.75 11.97
C GLU A 125 2.44 -2.24 11.70
N ALA A 126 1.89 -2.79 10.62
CA ALA A 126 2.07 -4.20 10.25
C ALA A 126 3.55 -4.56 10.09
N TYR A 127 4.35 -3.66 9.52
CA TYR A 127 5.77 -3.88 9.28
C TYR A 127 6.67 -3.11 10.25
N ARG A 128 6.16 -2.71 11.41
CA ARG A 128 6.98 -2.12 12.46
C ARG A 128 7.97 -3.16 12.99
N PRO A 129 9.29 -2.89 12.95
CA PRO A 129 10.27 -3.82 13.47
C PRO A 129 10.04 -4.13 14.94
N THR A 130 9.99 -5.42 15.27
CA THR A 130 9.90 -5.87 16.67
C THR A 130 11.28 -6.30 17.17
N LYS A 131 11.54 -6.09 18.47
CA LYS A 131 12.81 -6.52 19.09
C LYS A 131 13.01 -8.04 19.01
N LYS A 132 11.93 -8.82 19.14
CA LYS A 132 11.98 -10.29 19.16
C LYS A 132 12.09 -10.90 17.76
N TYR A 133 11.45 -10.29 16.76
CA TYR A 133 11.36 -10.82 15.40
C TYR A 133 11.54 -9.71 14.36
N PRO A 134 12.76 -9.15 14.22
CA PRO A 134 13.01 -8.04 13.30
C PRO A 134 12.77 -8.40 11.84
N GLY A 135 12.99 -9.67 11.46
CA GLY A 135 12.74 -10.15 10.09
C GLY A 135 11.26 -10.14 9.65
N LEU A 136 10.31 -9.98 10.59
CA LEU A 136 8.90 -9.81 10.22
C LEU A 136 8.61 -8.45 9.57
N ALA A 137 9.53 -7.48 9.70
CA ALA A 137 9.42 -6.17 9.05
C ALA A 137 9.69 -6.22 7.54
N THR A 138 10.00 -7.38 6.96
CA THR A 138 10.19 -7.54 5.51
C THR A 138 8.94 -8.16 4.89
N ALA A 139 8.54 -7.64 3.73
CA ALA A 139 7.43 -8.20 2.96
C ALA A 139 7.80 -9.58 2.40
N ARG A 140 6.82 -10.49 2.35
CA ARG A 140 7.02 -11.86 1.83
C ARG A 140 6.95 -11.87 0.32
N ARG A 141 6.29 -10.87 -0.24
CA ARG A 141 6.18 -10.53 -1.66
C ARG A 141 6.71 -9.11 -1.89
N PRO A 142 8.05 -8.91 -1.87
CA PRO A 142 8.64 -7.56 -1.93
C PRO A 142 8.29 -6.78 -3.19
N ARG A 143 8.11 -7.45 -4.33
CA ARG A 143 7.78 -6.77 -5.60
C ARG A 143 6.35 -6.28 -5.61
N GLU A 144 5.44 -7.13 -5.14
CA GLU A 144 4.03 -6.85 -5.02
C GLU A 144 3.78 -5.76 -3.97
N MET A 145 4.40 -5.88 -2.78
CA MET A 145 4.32 -4.83 -1.75
C MET A 145 4.90 -3.50 -2.23
N LYS A 146 5.99 -3.51 -2.99
CA LYS A 146 6.53 -2.29 -3.62
C LYS A 146 5.50 -1.64 -4.55
N ALA A 147 4.80 -2.44 -5.36
CA ALA A 147 3.73 -1.93 -6.22
C ALA A 147 2.57 -1.35 -5.39
N VAL A 148 2.15 -2.03 -4.31
CA VAL A 148 1.14 -1.51 -3.37
C VAL A 148 1.53 -0.14 -2.85
N LEU A 149 2.72 0.00 -2.28
CA LEU A 149 3.19 1.26 -1.69
C LEU A 149 3.37 2.36 -2.73
N SER A 150 3.86 2.04 -3.93
CA SER A 150 3.96 2.98 -5.04
C SER A 150 2.58 3.47 -5.49
N ASN A 151 1.59 2.57 -5.58
CA ASN A 151 0.23 2.91 -5.98
C ASN A 151 -0.48 3.76 -4.93
N LEU A 152 -0.30 3.48 -3.64
CA LEU A 152 -0.83 4.34 -2.56
C LEU A 152 -0.25 5.76 -2.63
N ARG A 153 1.05 5.90 -2.88
CA ARG A 153 1.68 7.22 -3.11
C ARG A 153 1.12 7.91 -4.35
N GLY A 154 0.92 7.17 -5.45
CA GLY A 154 0.29 7.68 -6.66
C GLY A 154 -1.14 8.16 -6.43
N ALA A 155 -1.93 7.42 -5.65
CA ALA A 155 -3.29 7.80 -5.27
C ALA A 155 -3.31 9.07 -4.42
N LEU A 156 -2.48 9.17 -3.38
CA LEU A 156 -2.37 10.38 -2.54
C LEU A 156 -1.89 11.60 -3.34
N GLY A 157 -0.91 11.41 -4.24
CA GLY A 157 -0.46 12.49 -5.14
C GLY A 157 -1.56 12.95 -6.09
N GLY A 158 -2.36 12.02 -6.62
CA GLY A 158 -3.53 12.34 -7.43
C GLY A 158 -4.61 13.06 -6.63
N LEU A 159 -4.90 12.63 -5.40
CA LEU A 159 -5.83 13.30 -4.49
C LEU A 159 -5.37 14.73 -4.16
N GLY A 160 -4.06 14.93 -3.94
CA GLY A 160 -3.47 16.26 -3.79
C GLY A 160 -3.73 17.17 -4.99
N ALA A 161 -3.56 16.64 -6.21
CA ALA A 161 -3.87 17.39 -7.43
C ALA A 161 -5.38 17.70 -7.56
N GLU A 162 -6.26 16.78 -7.17
CA GLU A 162 -7.71 17.01 -7.13
C GLU A 162 -8.10 18.08 -6.11
N PHE A 163 -7.44 18.14 -4.95
CA PHE A 163 -7.65 19.22 -3.98
C PHE A 163 -7.30 20.58 -4.60
N VAL A 164 -6.16 20.70 -5.30
CA VAL A 164 -5.80 21.94 -6.01
C VAL A 164 -6.86 22.29 -7.06
N ALA A 165 -7.30 21.32 -7.85
CA ALA A 165 -8.34 21.52 -8.88
C ALA A 165 -9.68 22.00 -8.30
N CYS A 166 -9.99 21.62 -7.05
CA CYS A 166 -11.19 22.05 -6.33
C CYS A 166 -11.03 23.37 -5.55
N GLY A 167 -9.86 24.02 -5.64
CA GLY A 167 -9.56 25.24 -4.87
C GLY A 167 -9.27 24.98 -3.38
N LEU A 168 -8.91 23.74 -3.01
CA LEU A 168 -8.53 23.33 -1.67
C LEU A 168 -7.00 23.26 -1.53
N THR A 169 -6.30 24.34 -1.88
CA THR A 169 -4.82 24.36 -1.92
C THR A 169 -4.17 24.14 -0.56
N GLU A 170 -4.86 24.45 0.54
CA GLU A 170 -4.36 24.20 1.89
C GLU A 170 -4.29 22.70 2.21
N ALA A 171 -5.19 21.90 1.62
CA ALA A 171 -5.26 20.44 1.82
C ALA A 171 -4.29 19.66 0.92
N SER A 172 -3.75 20.27 -0.15
CA SER A 172 -2.96 19.52 -1.15
C SER A 172 -1.61 19.02 -0.63
N GLY A 173 -1.03 19.68 0.38
CA GLY A 173 0.23 19.27 1.02
C GLY A 173 0.05 18.53 2.35
N GLU A 174 -1.19 18.37 2.81
CA GLU A 174 -1.48 17.75 4.11
C GLU A 174 -1.01 16.29 4.19
N PHE A 175 -1.05 15.58 3.05
CA PHE A 175 -0.69 14.17 2.94
C PHE A 175 0.78 13.93 2.52
N ASP A 176 1.58 14.99 2.33
CA ASP A 176 3.00 14.86 2.00
C ASP A 176 3.79 14.02 3.02
N PRO A 177 3.55 14.16 4.35
CA PRO A 177 4.19 13.30 5.35
C PRO A 177 3.84 11.81 5.17
N CYS A 178 2.61 11.50 4.79
CA CYS A 178 2.17 10.13 4.51
C CYS A 178 2.81 9.57 3.23
N ILE A 179 2.91 10.37 2.17
CA ILE A 179 3.62 9.99 0.94
C ILE A 179 5.10 9.68 1.24
N ALA A 180 5.74 10.50 2.07
CA ALA A 180 7.11 10.26 2.52
C ALA A 180 7.23 8.98 3.35
N SER A 181 6.34 8.74 4.32
CA SER A 181 6.38 7.54 5.16
C SER A 181 6.18 6.25 4.35
N LEU A 182 5.33 6.27 3.32
CA LEU A 182 5.18 5.16 2.38
C LEU A 182 6.48 4.86 1.61
N GLY A 183 7.25 5.88 1.25
CA GLY A 183 8.56 5.71 0.59
C GLY A 183 9.62 5.13 1.53
N GLU A 184 9.63 5.55 2.79
CA GLU A 184 10.48 4.96 3.83
C GLU A 184 10.10 3.51 4.13
N LEU A 185 8.79 3.24 4.22
CA LEU A 185 8.23 1.91 4.41
C LEU A 185 8.64 0.99 3.25
N GLU A 186 8.56 1.45 2.00
CA GLU A 186 9.01 0.70 0.83
C GLU A 186 10.49 0.32 0.95
N THR A 187 11.34 1.30 1.24
CA THR A 187 12.79 1.08 1.39
C THR A 187 13.08 0.00 2.44
N ARG A 188 12.39 0.05 3.58
CA ARG A 188 12.56 -0.90 4.68
C ARG A 188 12.02 -2.29 4.38
N THR A 189 10.83 -2.38 3.80
CA THR A 189 10.05 -3.64 3.71
C THR A 189 10.31 -4.40 2.42
N CYS A 190 10.64 -3.71 1.33
CA CYS A 190 10.70 -4.26 -0.01
C CYS A 190 12.13 -4.51 -0.50
N THR A 191 13.12 -4.49 0.40
CA THR A 191 14.49 -4.86 0.06
C THR A 191 14.51 -6.31 -0.41
N VAL A 192 14.70 -6.50 -1.72
CA VAL A 192 14.98 -7.82 -2.28
C VAL A 192 16.39 -8.18 -1.84
N VAL A 193 16.50 -9.04 -0.81
CA VAL A 193 17.78 -9.72 -0.56
C VAL A 193 18.06 -10.50 -1.85
N PRO A 194 19.18 -10.24 -2.56
CA PRO A 194 19.51 -11.03 -3.74
C PRO A 194 19.48 -12.49 -3.30
N ALA A 195 18.70 -13.31 -4.03
CA ALA A 195 18.67 -14.74 -3.79
C ALA A 195 20.13 -15.17 -3.63
N GLN A 196 20.48 -15.78 -2.50
CA GLN A 196 21.83 -16.32 -2.33
C GLN A 196 22.09 -17.12 -3.59
N ALA A 197 23.10 -16.71 -4.36
CA ALA A 197 23.45 -17.40 -5.59
C ALA A 197 23.46 -18.88 -5.26
N PRO A 198 22.81 -19.76 -6.06
CA PRO A 198 22.80 -21.18 -5.78
C PRO A 198 24.24 -21.56 -5.46
N GLY A 199 24.46 -22.05 -4.24
CA GLY A 199 25.79 -22.42 -3.78
C GLY A 199 26.44 -23.34 -4.81
N PRO A 200 27.78 -23.44 -4.82
CA PRO A 200 28.48 -24.26 -5.80
C PRO A 200 27.82 -25.64 -5.89
N THR A 201 27.51 -26.07 -7.12
CA THR A 201 26.89 -27.38 -7.36
C THR A 201 27.79 -28.48 -6.79
N ALA A 202 27.23 -29.66 -6.51
CA ALA A 202 28.02 -30.79 -6.04
C ALA A 202 29.21 -31.09 -6.98
N ASP A 203 29.03 -30.92 -8.28
CA ASP A 203 30.08 -31.07 -9.29
C ASP A 203 31.14 -29.97 -9.20
N ALA A 204 30.74 -28.72 -8.98
CA ALA A 204 31.68 -27.61 -8.80
C ALA A 204 32.50 -27.77 -7.50
N VAL A 205 31.87 -28.24 -6.42
CA VAL A 205 32.55 -28.57 -5.17
C VAL A 205 33.53 -29.74 -5.37
N THR A 206 33.10 -30.78 -6.09
CA THR A 206 33.95 -31.95 -6.39
C THR A 206 35.15 -31.56 -7.25
N ALA A 207 34.93 -30.77 -8.30
CA ALA A 207 36.01 -30.27 -9.15
C ALA A 207 37.02 -29.41 -8.37
N ALA A 208 36.55 -28.56 -7.44
CA ALA A 208 37.42 -27.77 -6.59
C ALA A 208 38.25 -28.63 -5.61
N ILE A 209 37.65 -29.66 -5.02
CA ILE A 209 38.33 -30.62 -4.15
C ILE A 209 39.41 -31.41 -4.91
N LEU A 210 39.13 -31.78 -6.18
CA LEU A 210 40.09 -32.50 -7.02
C LEU A 210 41.21 -31.59 -7.55
N ALA A 211 40.92 -30.31 -7.78
CA ALA A 211 41.88 -29.33 -8.29
C ALA A 211 42.85 -28.82 -7.20
N ASP A 212 42.42 -28.82 -5.93
CA ASP A 212 43.25 -28.35 -4.81
C ASP A 212 43.15 -29.29 -3.58
N PRO A 213 44.21 -30.05 -3.27
CA PRO A 213 44.28 -30.93 -2.10
C PRO A 213 44.13 -30.20 -0.74
N GLU A 214 44.41 -28.90 -0.67
CA GLU A 214 44.21 -28.11 0.56
C GLU A 214 42.72 -27.91 0.86
N ILE A 215 41.89 -27.75 -0.17
CA ILE A 215 40.43 -27.65 -0.04
C ILE A 215 39.87 -28.97 0.51
N ALA A 216 40.38 -30.11 0.05
CA ALA A 216 40.01 -31.42 0.56
C ALA A 216 40.35 -31.57 2.06
N ARG A 217 41.54 -31.12 2.48
CA ARG A 217 41.97 -31.15 3.89
C ARG A 217 41.15 -30.20 4.76
N ALA A 218 40.86 -28.99 4.28
CA ALA A 218 40.02 -28.04 4.98
C ALA A 218 38.58 -28.57 5.15
N ALA A 219 38.01 -29.17 4.11
CA ALA A 219 36.69 -29.79 4.15
C ALA A 219 36.63 -30.97 5.14
N ALA A 220 37.64 -31.84 5.15
CA ALA A 220 37.72 -32.95 6.09
C ALA A 220 37.83 -32.48 7.56
N ALA A 221 38.66 -31.47 7.83
CA ALA A 221 38.79 -30.89 9.17
C ALA A 221 37.49 -30.21 9.64
N ALA A 222 36.78 -29.53 8.74
CA ALA A 222 35.49 -28.93 9.04
C ALA A 222 34.42 -29.98 9.37
N LEU A 223 34.40 -31.10 8.64
CA LEU A 223 33.49 -32.22 8.90
C LEU A 223 33.76 -32.87 10.27
N GLN A 224 35.03 -33.07 10.63
CA GLN A 224 35.41 -33.61 11.93
C GLN A 224 34.97 -32.73 13.11
N ARG A 225 35.06 -31.40 12.96
CA ARG A 225 34.60 -30.44 13.99
C ARG A 225 33.08 -30.38 14.15
N ARG A 226 32.33 -30.89 13.18
CA ARG A 226 30.86 -30.90 13.21
C ARG A 226 30.30 -32.19 13.81
N THR A 227 31.12 -33.23 13.90
CA THR A 227 30.78 -34.54 14.50
C THR A 227 31.34 -34.73 15.92
N ALA A 228 32.10 -33.75 16.42
CA ALA A 228 32.59 -33.68 17.80
C ALA A 228 31.70 -32.74 18.63
#